data_AF-A0A9N8EXX3-F1
#
_entry.id   AF-A0A9N8EXX3-F1
#
_cell.length_a   1.000
_cell.length_b   1.000
_cell.length_c   1.000
_cell.angle_alpha   90.00
_cell.angle_beta   90.00
_cell.angle_gamma   90.00
#
_symmetry.space_group_name_H-M   'P 1'
#
loop_
_entity.id
_entity.type
_entity.pdbx_description
1 polymer ?
#
loop_
_entity_poly.entity_id
_entity_poly.type
_entity_poly.pdbx_seq_one_letter_code
_entity_poly.pdbx_strand_id
1 'polypeptide(L)'
;MPSLLRKRRKRKKALLESGHGSRRWRPSLALVVVSASLLTSFREHPALHSVRHRFAMLAPTATGSHDDVRNQTALSANQAIETTEQQSPSTSSSTQRLCTSEELRRGEWRPSILDRPPFIPSHSKCYTQEYLKQVTSWTDYRWYPFASHAYHQQSSSGDSCQFEPQFSNHEFCRVSHNKTIGFFGDSLTWEHFSSLAARFQIAVGAHDQMRFTTDDGIEHDQQKGMIFDICHGQSKIAFFRNRYMMYVDHFLAKYSIDVLVINGGAHYMKDTDLIDGFSNRPNTTGIKWIVKELAKHHQQRQGQGQGDSFLTIWRTTSPGHHQCWNFTKPVNNLTQMEEYIQYSKERYPGKMGQYGWWDFKRQTQLVLQEFQNYNNNQQQDKKDAKLNFQIMHGYDVNILRPDGHVGTIVNRSQDCLHSCDPGPADVYNILLLHLLRLEQDKRGKASIGASYTGATYF
;
A
#
# COMPACT_ATOMS: atom_id res chain seq x y z
N MET A 1 44.66 5.20 -66.45
CA MET A 1 45.41 5.50 -65.21
C MET A 1 44.46 6.23 -64.25
N PRO A 2 44.49 5.92 -62.94
CA PRO A 2 43.38 5.28 -62.19
C PRO A 2 42.69 6.31 -61.23
N SER A 3 41.75 6.04 -60.31
CA SER A 3 41.38 4.88 -59.49
C SER A 3 40.11 5.24 -58.66
N LEU A 4 39.10 4.37 -58.51
CA LEU A 4 38.76 3.58 -57.29
C LEU A 4 38.08 4.41 -56.14
N LEU A 5 37.09 3.95 -55.36
CA LEU A 5 36.44 2.66 -55.16
C LEU A 5 35.15 2.84 -54.31
N ARG A 6 34.05 2.23 -54.73
CA ARG A 6 32.77 2.10 -53.99
C ARG A 6 32.74 0.69 -53.39
N LYS A 7 32.67 0.53 -52.06
CA LYS A 7 32.50 -0.79 -51.39
C LYS A 7 31.07 -0.99 -50.91
N ARG A 8 30.31 -1.85 -51.60
CA ARG A 8 29.11 -2.53 -51.09
C ARG A 8 29.52 -3.95 -50.64
N ARG A 9 29.22 -4.32 -49.39
CA ARG A 9 29.39 -5.69 -48.88
C ARG A 9 28.14 -6.52 -49.21
N LYS A 10 28.31 -7.58 -50.00
CA LYS A 10 27.43 -8.76 -50.06
C LYS A 10 27.98 -9.81 -49.08
N ARG A 11 27.14 -10.40 -48.23
CA ARG A 11 27.47 -11.65 -47.51
C ARG A 11 26.78 -12.83 -48.18
N LYS A 12 27.59 -13.85 -48.47
CA LYS A 12 27.22 -15.12 -49.09
C LYS A 12 26.44 -16.00 -48.11
N LYS A 13 25.47 -16.72 -48.66
CA LYS A 13 24.77 -17.87 -48.09
C LYS A 13 25.58 -19.11 -48.46
N ALA A 14 25.93 -19.95 -47.50
CA ALA A 14 26.56 -21.25 -47.74
C ALA A 14 25.56 -22.36 -47.40
N LEU A 15 25.40 -23.28 -48.36
CA LEU A 15 24.77 -24.59 -48.19
C LEU A 15 25.66 -25.50 -47.34
N LEU A 16 25.03 -26.35 -46.53
CA LEU A 16 25.57 -27.64 -46.12
C LEU A 16 24.39 -28.60 -45.89
N GLU A 17 24.38 -29.66 -46.70
CA GLU A 17 23.48 -30.81 -46.63
C GLU A 17 24.03 -31.89 -45.69
N SER A 18 23.18 -32.91 -45.45
CA SER A 18 23.35 -34.19 -44.73
C SER A 18 23.03 -34.14 -43.22
N GLY A 19 22.28 -35.07 -42.64
CA GLY A 19 21.74 -36.32 -43.14
C GLY A 19 20.68 -36.92 -42.18
N HIS A 20 19.97 -37.92 -42.68
CA HIS A 20 18.91 -38.68 -42.03
C HIS A 20 19.31 -39.37 -40.72
N GLY A 21 18.38 -39.42 -39.78
CA GLY A 21 18.47 -40.26 -38.58
C GLY A 21 17.16 -40.28 -37.78
N SER A 22 16.18 -41.04 -38.26
CA SER A 22 14.92 -41.30 -37.54
C SER A 22 15.16 -42.20 -36.31
N ARG A 23 14.79 -41.74 -35.11
CA ARG A 23 14.58 -42.62 -33.94
C ARG A 23 13.21 -42.37 -33.33
N ARG A 24 12.33 -43.38 -33.51
CA ARG A 24 11.06 -43.57 -32.80
C ARG A 24 11.35 -43.75 -31.31
N TRP A 25 10.74 -42.93 -30.47
CA TRP A 25 10.58 -43.20 -29.05
C TRP A 25 9.16 -43.71 -28.81
N ARG A 26 9.04 -44.95 -28.32
CA ARG A 26 7.81 -45.50 -27.73
C ARG A 26 7.84 -45.21 -26.23
N PRO A 27 6.75 -44.73 -25.61
CA PRO A 27 6.65 -44.72 -24.15
C PRO A 27 6.22 -46.11 -23.66
N SER A 28 6.99 -46.67 -22.73
CA SER A 28 6.64 -47.87 -21.98
C SER A 28 5.66 -47.49 -20.87
N LEU A 29 4.48 -48.13 -20.87
CA LEU A 29 3.58 -48.15 -19.72
C LEU A 29 4.27 -48.88 -18.56
N ALA A 30 4.46 -48.19 -17.44
CA ALA A 30 4.74 -48.83 -16.15
C ALA A 30 3.42 -48.99 -15.41
N LEU A 31 2.98 -50.25 -15.29
CA LEU A 31 1.86 -50.70 -14.49
C LEU A 31 2.31 -50.70 -13.02
N VAL A 32 1.81 -49.76 -12.20
CA VAL A 32 2.02 -49.81 -10.75
C VAL A 32 0.82 -50.52 -10.11
N VAL A 33 1.06 -51.74 -9.66
CA VAL A 33 0.17 -52.50 -8.79
C VAL A 33 0.33 -51.93 -7.38
N VAL A 34 -0.70 -51.27 -6.85
CA VAL A 34 -0.77 -50.91 -5.42
C VAL A 34 -1.64 -51.94 -4.73
N SER A 35 -0.99 -52.75 -3.90
CA SER A 35 -1.57 -53.76 -3.03
C SER A 35 -2.40 -53.09 -1.92
N ALA A 36 -3.64 -53.53 -1.78
CA ALA A 36 -4.47 -53.27 -0.62
C ALA A 36 -3.95 -54.07 0.60
N SER A 37 -3.86 -53.41 1.76
CA SER A 37 -4.18 -53.92 3.11
C SER A 37 -3.45 -53.12 4.18
N LEU A 38 -4.20 -52.40 5.02
CA LEU A 38 -4.18 -52.58 6.48
C LEU A 38 -5.08 -51.54 7.14
N LEU A 39 -6.22 -52.06 7.61
CA LEU A 39 -7.07 -51.49 8.65
C LEU A 39 -6.31 -51.47 9.98
N THR A 40 -6.25 -50.31 10.65
CA THR A 40 -6.14 -50.24 12.11
C THR A 40 -6.74 -48.93 12.66
N SER A 41 -7.91 -49.09 13.29
CA SER A 41 -8.32 -48.48 14.56
C SER A 41 -8.10 -46.98 14.78
N PHE A 42 -9.15 -46.18 14.50
CA PHE A 42 -9.33 -44.89 15.19
C PHE A 42 -10.04 -45.14 16.52
N ARG A 43 -9.31 -44.93 17.60
CA ARG A 43 -9.81 -44.91 18.98
C ARG A 43 -10.38 -43.52 19.25
N GLU A 44 -11.66 -43.50 19.64
CA GLU A 44 -12.34 -42.33 20.18
C GLU A 44 -11.63 -41.84 21.46
N HIS A 45 -11.44 -40.53 21.58
CA HIS A 45 -11.22 -39.88 22.87
C HIS A 45 -12.20 -38.71 23.06
N PRO A 46 -12.75 -38.53 24.28
CA PRO A 46 -13.93 -37.71 24.49
C PRO A 46 -13.59 -36.29 24.96
N ALA A 47 -14.55 -35.40 24.69
CA ALA A 47 -14.98 -34.25 25.49
C ALA A 47 -13.90 -33.38 26.16
N LEU A 48 -13.61 -32.23 25.54
CA LEU A 48 -13.04 -31.08 26.24
C LEU A 48 -14.16 -30.18 26.78
N HIS A 49 -14.09 -29.99 28.10
CA HIS A 49 -14.96 -29.16 28.92
C HIS A 49 -15.10 -27.72 28.41
N SER A 50 -16.35 -27.27 28.37
CA SER A 50 -16.76 -25.87 28.30
C SER A 50 -16.24 -25.12 29.53
N VAL A 51 -15.26 -24.23 29.33
CA VAL A 51 -14.90 -23.20 30.31
C VAL A 51 -15.72 -21.96 29.98
N ARG A 52 -16.81 -21.77 30.74
CA ARG A 52 -17.56 -20.51 30.82
C ARG A 52 -16.66 -19.44 31.43
N HIS A 53 -16.28 -18.43 30.64
CA HIS A 53 -15.78 -17.18 31.21
C HIS A 53 -16.97 -16.38 31.77
N ARG A 54 -16.96 -16.18 33.08
CA ARG A 54 -17.78 -15.16 33.76
C ARG A 54 -17.18 -13.79 33.44
N PHE A 55 -17.86 -12.99 32.64
CA PHE A 55 -17.73 -11.54 32.71
C PHE A 55 -18.80 -11.05 33.70
N ALA A 56 -18.36 -10.56 34.85
CA ALA A 56 -19.20 -9.82 35.77
C ALA A 56 -19.36 -8.40 35.23
N MET A 57 -20.46 -8.15 34.53
CA MET A 57 -20.94 -6.79 34.31
C MET A 57 -22.03 -6.51 35.35
N LEU A 58 -21.79 -5.50 36.17
CA LEU A 58 -22.82 -4.89 37.02
C LEU A 58 -23.73 -4.05 36.11
N ALA A 59 -24.99 -4.46 35.98
CA ALA A 59 -26.03 -3.69 35.32
C ALA A 59 -26.89 -2.98 36.38
N PRO A 60 -27.28 -1.71 36.18
CA PRO A 60 -28.44 -1.14 36.85
C PRO A 60 -29.72 -1.50 36.09
N THR A 61 -30.71 -1.99 36.83
CA THR A 61 -32.07 -2.22 36.39
C THR A 61 -32.81 -0.90 36.17
N ALA A 62 -33.34 -0.68 34.98
CA ALA A 62 -34.45 0.24 34.74
C ALA A 62 -35.45 -0.42 33.79
N THR A 63 -36.61 -0.75 34.35
CA THR A 63 -37.81 -1.22 33.67
C THR A 63 -38.52 -0.05 33.00
N GLY A 64 -38.82 -0.14 31.71
CA GLY A 64 -39.62 0.86 31.00
C GLY A 64 -40.21 0.30 29.70
N SER A 65 -41.51 0.03 29.79
CA SER A 65 -42.53 -0.29 28.78
C SER A 65 -42.24 -0.04 27.30
N HIS A 66 -42.62 -1.04 26.49
CA HIS A 66 -42.96 -0.94 25.07
C HIS A 66 -44.04 0.12 24.81
N ASP A 67 -43.90 0.85 23.71
CA ASP A 67 -44.99 1.12 22.77
C ASP A 67 -44.43 1.48 21.37
N ASP A 68 -45.15 0.99 20.37
CA ASP A 68 -44.94 1.13 18.92
C ASP A 68 -44.88 2.59 18.44
N VAL A 69 -44.20 2.83 17.31
CA VAL A 69 -44.76 3.50 16.11
C VAL A 69 -43.65 3.70 15.05
N ARG A 70 -43.91 3.15 13.87
CA ARG A 70 -43.24 3.49 12.59
C ARG A 70 -43.37 4.98 12.32
N ASN A 71 -42.25 5.66 12.04
CA ASN A 71 -42.20 6.66 10.98
C ASN A 71 -40.76 6.87 10.49
N GLN A 72 -40.55 6.61 9.21
CA GLN A 72 -39.36 6.99 8.47
C GLN A 72 -39.43 8.49 8.18
N THR A 73 -38.49 9.24 8.74
CA THR A 73 -38.09 10.55 8.23
C THR A 73 -36.58 10.60 8.22
N ALA A 74 -36.02 10.61 7.01
CA ALA A 74 -34.62 10.88 6.77
C ALA A 74 -34.30 12.30 7.23
N LEU A 75 -33.69 12.42 8.41
CA LEU A 75 -33.10 13.66 8.89
C LEU A 75 -31.64 13.69 8.44
N SER A 76 -31.39 14.50 7.41
CA SER A 76 -30.07 15.00 7.04
C SER A 76 -29.49 15.77 8.23
N ALA A 77 -28.46 15.22 8.87
CA ALA A 77 -27.68 15.87 9.90
C ALA A 77 -26.31 16.27 9.32
N ASN A 78 -26.31 17.23 8.41
CA ASN A 78 -25.12 18.00 8.07
C ASN A 78 -25.05 19.21 9.02
N GLN A 79 -24.56 19.00 10.24
CA GLN A 79 -24.01 20.09 11.05
C GLN A 79 -22.48 20.00 10.95
N ALA A 80 -21.95 20.64 9.90
CA ALA A 80 -20.56 21.06 9.90
C ALA A 80 -20.42 22.13 10.99
N ILE A 81 -19.65 21.83 12.02
CA ILE A 81 -19.20 22.81 13.00
C ILE A 81 -18.22 23.72 12.25
N GLU A 82 -18.71 24.86 11.75
CA GLU A 82 -17.85 25.97 11.33
C GLU A 82 -17.22 26.56 12.60
N THR A 83 -16.03 26.08 12.95
CA THR A 83 -15.16 26.78 13.89
C THR A 83 -14.65 28.04 13.20
N THR A 84 -15.13 29.20 13.67
CA THR A 84 -14.63 30.53 13.29
C THR A 84 -13.15 30.65 13.63
N GLU A 85 -12.29 30.34 12.67
CA GLU A 85 -10.84 30.43 12.81
C GLU A 85 -10.42 31.91 12.68
N GLN A 86 -10.05 32.52 13.82
CA GLN A 86 -9.53 33.88 13.86
C GLN A 86 -8.20 33.95 13.10
N GLN A 87 -8.22 34.57 11.92
CA GLN A 87 -7.04 34.82 11.10
C GLN A 87 -6.10 35.80 11.81
N SER A 88 -5.01 35.27 12.37
CA SER A 88 -3.91 36.07 12.93
C SER A 88 -3.05 36.66 11.80
N PRO A 89 -2.49 37.87 11.97
CA PRO A 89 -1.73 38.56 10.94
C PRO A 89 -0.52 37.74 10.48
N SER A 90 -0.42 37.54 9.16
CA SER A 90 0.59 36.75 8.48
C SER A 90 1.97 37.42 8.56
N THR A 91 2.71 37.17 9.63
CA THR A 91 4.17 37.33 9.61
C THR A 91 4.73 36.48 8.47
N SER A 92 5.64 37.03 7.66
CA SER A 92 6.29 36.35 6.53
C SER A 92 7.05 35.12 7.02
N SER A 93 6.32 34.02 7.18
CA SER A 93 6.85 32.72 7.50
C SER A 93 7.74 32.33 6.34
N SER A 94 9.05 32.29 6.59
CA SER A 94 9.98 31.52 5.75
C SER A 94 9.33 30.17 5.49
N THR A 95 8.92 29.93 4.25
CA THR A 95 8.22 28.71 3.86
C THR A 95 9.16 27.54 4.08
N GLN A 96 9.03 26.88 5.22
CA GLN A 96 9.86 25.74 5.58
C GLN A 96 9.73 24.66 4.51
N ARG A 97 10.86 24.04 4.14
CA ARG A 97 10.85 22.95 3.16
C ARG A 97 10.12 21.74 3.74
N LEU A 98 9.34 21.05 2.91
CA LEU A 98 8.77 19.75 3.27
C LEU A 98 9.87 18.69 3.36
N CYS A 99 9.71 17.71 4.26
CA CYS A 99 10.63 16.57 4.36
C CYS A 99 10.64 15.76 3.08
N THR A 100 11.80 15.38 2.57
CA THR A 100 11.92 14.45 1.43
C THR A 100 11.49 13.04 1.81
N SER A 101 11.21 12.18 0.81
CA SER A 101 10.90 10.77 1.05
C SER A 101 11.91 10.06 1.96
N GLU A 102 13.21 10.25 1.71
CA GLU A 102 14.26 9.60 2.51
C GLU A 102 14.30 10.14 3.95
N GLU A 103 14.00 11.42 4.15
CA GLU A 103 13.92 12.02 5.50
C GLU A 103 12.75 11.49 6.32
N LEU A 104 11.65 11.06 5.66
CA LEU A 104 10.51 10.43 6.32
C LEU A 104 10.79 9.00 6.80
N ARG A 105 11.83 8.37 6.24
CA ARG A 105 12.14 6.95 6.45
C ARG A 105 12.50 6.62 7.89
N ARG A 106 13.23 7.51 8.56
CA ARG A 106 13.74 7.30 9.92
C ARG A 106 13.05 8.24 10.90
N GLY A 107 12.58 7.69 11.99
CA GLY A 107 11.82 8.39 12.99
C GLY A 107 11.44 7.48 14.15
N GLU A 108 10.48 7.93 14.92
CA GLU A 108 9.93 7.16 16.03
C GLU A 108 8.42 7.30 16.12
N TRP A 109 7.78 6.30 16.71
CA TRP A 109 6.39 6.33 17.09
C TRP A 109 6.25 6.90 18.50
N ARG A 110 5.47 7.97 18.64
CA ARG A 110 5.15 8.58 19.93
C ARG A 110 3.69 8.31 20.30
N PRO A 111 3.38 8.01 21.56
CA PRO A 111 2.00 7.85 22.00
C PRO A 111 1.23 9.17 21.82
N SER A 112 -0.03 9.07 21.43
CA SER A 112 -0.98 10.17 21.36
C SER A 112 -2.28 9.68 21.97
N ILE A 113 -2.86 10.45 22.89
CA ILE A 113 -4.21 10.15 23.40
C ILE A 113 -5.19 11.04 22.64
N LEU A 114 -6.20 10.43 22.03
CA LEU A 114 -7.30 11.11 21.36
C LEU A 114 -8.57 10.90 22.18
N ASP A 115 -9.50 11.85 22.12
CA ASP A 115 -10.80 11.68 22.79
C ASP A 115 -11.62 10.57 22.14
N ARG A 116 -11.39 10.29 20.85
CA ARG A 116 -12.07 9.26 20.05
C ARG A 116 -11.12 8.68 18.99
N PRO A 117 -11.43 7.51 18.41
CA PRO A 117 -10.66 6.98 17.30
C PRO A 117 -10.70 7.95 16.11
N PRO A 118 -9.65 7.98 15.26
CA PRO A 118 -9.55 8.96 14.17
C PRO A 118 -10.62 8.79 13.08
N PHE A 119 -11.25 7.60 13.03
CA PHE A 119 -12.41 7.28 12.21
C PHE A 119 -13.05 6.00 12.75
N ILE A 120 -14.25 5.69 12.27
CA ILE A 120 -14.94 4.43 12.56
C ILE A 120 -15.11 3.72 11.21
N PRO A 121 -14.31 2.67 10.91
CA PRO A 121 -14.44 1.92 9.65
C PRO A 121 -15.80 1.20 9.64
N SER A 122 -16.35 0.82 8.48
CA SER A 122 -17.57 -0.02 8.43
C SER A 122 -17.32 -1.43 8.99
N HIS A 123 -16.14 -1.99 8.70
CA HIS A 123 -15.69 -3.28 9.20
C HIS A 123 -14.29 -3.15 9.78
N SER A 124 -14.16 -3.30 11.10
CA SER A 124 -12.85 -3.40 11.76
C SER A 124 -12.51 -4.86 12.04
N LYS A 125 -11.22 -5.21 11.88
CA LYS A 125 -10.71 -6.55 12.21
C LYS A 125 -10.55 -6.76 13.72
N CYS A 126 -10.41 -5.67 14.48
CA CYS A 126 -9.99 -5.73 15.89
C CYS A 126 -11.03 -5.18 16.85
N TYR A 127 -11.93 -4.34 16.37
CA TYR A 127 -12.86 -3.60 17.21
C TYR A 127 -14.29 -3.76 16.70
N THR A 128 -15.26 -3.77 17.61
CA THR A 128 -16.66 -3.67 17.21
C THR A 128 -17.02 -2.21 16.92
N GLN A 129 -18.00 -2.00 16.04
CA GLN A 129 -18.56 -0.67 15.79
C GLN A 129 -18.99 0.02 17.09
N GLU A 130 -19.66 -0.72 17.96
CA GLU A 130 -20.18 -0.19 19.22
C GLU A 130 -19.06 0.28 20.14
N TYR A 131 -17.98 -0.51 20.26
CA TYR A 131 -16.81 -0.11 21.05
C TYR A 131 -16.18 1.19 20.52
N LEU A 132 -15.99 1.29 19.19
CA LEU A 132 -15.41 2.48 18.58
C LEU A 132 -16.28 3.74 18.74
N LYS A 133 -17.61 3.59 18.83
CA LYS A 133 -18.56 4.69 19.08
C LYS A 133 -18.58 5.13 20.54
N GLN A 134 -18.41 4.20 21.47
CA GLN A 134 -18.52 4.45 22.91
C GLN A 134 -17.23 4.90 23.57
N VAL A 135 -16.07 4.58 22.99
CA VAL A 135 -14.77 4.89 23.60
C VAL A 135 -14.52 6.41 23.66
N THR A 136 -14.17 6.90 24.86
CA THR A 136 -13.92 8.32 25.15
C THR A 136 -12.44 8.64 25.35
N SER A 137 -11.57 7.65 25.21
CA SER A 137 -10.13 7.81 25.24
C SER A 137 -9.48 6.73 24.38
N TRP A 138 -8.78 7.15 23.34
CA TRP A 138 -8.16 6.28 22.35
C TRP A 138 -6.64 6.48 22.37
N THR A 139 -5.92 5.43 22.74
CA THR A 139 -4.46 5.40 22.62
C THR A 139 -4.07 5.14 21.18
N ASP A 140 -3.45 6.14 20.56
CA ASP A 140 -2.87 6.09 19.23
C ASP A 140 -1.34 6.21 19.32
N TYR A 141 -0.67 5.95 18.20
CA TYR A 141 0.74 6.23 18.03
C TYR A 141 0.95 6.98 16.73
N ARG A 142 1.72 8.07 16.78
CA ARG A 142 1.98 8.92 15.62
C ARG A 142 3.46 8.86 15.25
N TRP A 143 3.73 8.86 13.95
CA TRP A 143 5.09 8.83 13.41
C TRP A 143 5.72 10.22 13.43
N TYR A 144 6.97 10.32 13.88
CA TYR A 144 7.76 11.55 13.90
C TYR A 144 9.12 11.31 13.24
N PRO A 145 9.31 11.74 11.98
CA PRO A 145 10.61 11.65 11.33
C PRO A 145 11.67 12.46 12.08
N PHE A 146 12.87 11.90 12.25
CA PHE A 146 13.95 12.56 13.00
C PHE A 146 14.37 13.90 12.38
N ALA A 147 14.31 14.01 11.05
CA ALA A 147 14.64 15.24 10.33
C ALA A 147 13.59 16.35 10.48
N SER A 148 12.41 16.06 11.04
CA SER A 148 11.29 17.00 11.08
C SER A 148 11.39 17.99 12.24
N HIS A 149 10.86 19.21 12.03
CA HIS A 149 10.68 20.20 13.10
C HIS A 149 9.83 19.66 14.26
N ALA A 150 8.78 18.88 13.93
CA ALA A 150 7.89 18.27 14.90
C ALA A 150 8.63 17.34 15.88
N TYR A 151 9.75 16.75 15.43
CA TYR A 151 10.61 15.96 16.30
C TYR A 151 11.42 16.84 17.26
N HIS A 152 11.99 17.94 16.76
CA HIS A 152 13.00 18.69 17.50
C HIS A 152 12.48 19.74 18.48
N GLN A 153 11.24 20.26 18.35
CA GLN A 153 10.56 21.28 19.19
C GLN A 153 11.33 22.55 19.65
N GLN A 154 12.67 22.57 19.59
CA GLN A 154 13.58 23.53 20.21
C GLN A 154 14.92 23.69 19.44
N SER A 155 15.22 22.85 18.43
CA SER A 155 16.44 23.04 17.63
C SER A 155 16.20 24.04 16.49
N SER A 156 16.82 25.21 16.60
CA SER A 156 16.89 26.24 15.55
C SER A 156 17.90 25.90 14.44
N SER A 157 18.33 24.64 14.32
CA SER A 157 19.14 24.20 13.17
C SER A 157 18.31 24.34 11.90
N GLY A 158 18.71 25.28 11.02
CA GLY A 158 18.00 25.67 9.80
C GLY A 158 17.79 24.56 8.76
N ASP A 159 18.26 23.34 9.03
CA ASP A 159 18.15 22.19 8.14
C ASP A 159 16.91 21.31 8.39
N SER A 160 16.08 21.63 9.39
CA SER A 160 14.89 20.82 9.69
C SER A 160 13.79 21.01 8.63
N CYS A 161 12.99 19.96 8.46
CA CYS A 161 11.94 19.92 7.44
C CYS A 161 10.53 19.87 8.07
N GLN A 162 9.52 20.31 7.33
CA GLN A 162 8.14 20.25 7.76
C GLN A 162 7.55 18.87 7.48
N PHE A 163 6.92 18.26 8.49
CA PHE A 163 6.10 17.06 8.40
C PHE A 163 4.93 17.20 9.39
N GLU A 164 3.72 16.89 8.93
CA GLU A 164 2.52 16.93 9.77
C GLU A 164 2.13 15.48 10.16
N PRO A 165 2.23 15.10 11.44
CA PRO A 165 1.90 13.75 11.89
C PRO A 165 0.39 13.48 11.91
N GLN A 166 -0.46 14.46 11.61
CA GLN A 166 -1.92 14.31 11.55
C GLN A 166 -2.44 14.33 10.13
N PHE A 167 -3.37 13.42 9.81
CA PHE A 167 -4.05 13.46 8.53
C PHE A 167 -5.14 14.55 8.54
N SER A 168 -5.17 15.39 7.50
CA SER A 168 -6.21 16.38 7.28
C SER A 168 -6.97 16.07 5.99
N ASN A 169 -8.28 15.79 6.13
CA ASN A 169 -9.16 15.58 4.97
C ASN A 169 -9.18 16.80 4.04
N HIS A 170 -9.21 18.01 4.62
CA HIS A 170 -9.19 19.27 3.87
C HIS A 170 -7.90 19.40 3.03
N GLU A 171 -6.74 19.20 3.67
CA GLU A 171 -5.46 19.30 2.96
C GLU A 171 -5.33 18.20 1.90
N PHE A 172 -5.80 16.98 2.19
CA PHE A 172 -5.85 15.90 1.21
C PHE A 172 -6.72 16.28 0.01
N CYS A 173 -7.92 16.84 0.23
CA CYS A 173 -8.78 17.30 -0.84
C CYS A 173 -8.15 18.41 -1.67
N ARG A 174 -7.48 19.37 -1.02
CA ARG A 174 -6.76 20.46 -1.69
C ARG A 174 -5.67 19.95 -2.63
N VAL A 175 -4.84 18.99 -2.19
CA VAL A 175 -3.74 18.47 -3.03
C VAL A 175 -4.17 17.40 -4.03
N SER A 176 -5.30 16.73 -3.78
CA SER A 176 -5.87 15.71 -4.65
C SER A 176 -6.90 16.27 -5.64
N HIS A 177 -7.21 17.56 -5.62
CA HIS A 177 -8.26 18.18 -6.43
C HIS A 177 -8.16 17.78 -7.92
N ASN A 178 -9.28 17.30 -8.48
CA ASN A 178 -9.40 16.79 -9.85
C ASN A 178 -8.44 15.64 -10.17
N LYS A 179 -8.14 14.78 -9.19
CA LYS A 179 -7.30 13.59 -9.36
C LYS A 179 -8.03 12.31 -8.95
N THR A 180 -7.68 11.22 -9.62
CA THR A 180 -7.97 9.86 -9.17
C THR A 180 -6.72 9.24 -8.53
N ILE A 181 -6.85 8.87 -7.25
CA ILE A 181 -5.80 8.19 -6.48
C ILE A 181 -6.08 6.69 -6.50
N GLY A 182 -5.27 5.94 -7.26
CA GLY A 182 -5.36 4.49 -7.39
C GLY A 182 -4.50 3.74 -6.39
N PHE A 183 -5.03 2.65 -5.85
CA PHE A 183 -4.37 1.70 -4.98
C PHE A 183 -4.37 0.33 -5.64
N PHE A 184 -3.19 -0.20 -5.94
CA PHE A 184 -3.04 -1.45 -6.70
C PHE A 184 -2.12 -2.42 -5.96
N GLY A 185 -2.63 -3.58 -5.57
CA GLY A 185 -1.84 -4.56 -4.83
C GLY A 185 -2.64 -5.61 -4.06
N ASP A 186 -2.03 -6.17 -3.02
CA ASP A 186 -2.57 -7.26 -2.21
C ASP A 186 -3.39 -6.80 -0.99
N SER A 187 -3.58 -7.67 0.01
CA SER A 187 -4.35 -7.36 1.23
C SER A 187 -3.71 -6.28 2.10
N LEU A 188 -2.40 -6.08 2.05
CA LEU A 188 -1.78 -4.96 2.76
C LEU A 188 -2.07 -3.64 2.05
N THR A 189 -2.27 -3.67 0.73
CA THR A 189 -2.67 -2.48 -0.04
C THR A 189 -4.12 -2.12 0.25
N TRP A 190 -4.97 -3.15 0.42
CA TRP A 190 -6.34 -2.97 0.89
C TRP A 190 -6.38 -2.19 2.20
N GLU A 191 -5.57 -2.54 3.21
CA GLU A 191 -5.59 -1.86 4.52
C GLU A 191 -5.30 -0.35 4.43
N HIS A 192 -4.39 0.02 3.54
CA HIS A 192 -4.10 1.44 3.27
C HIS A 192 -5.31 2.14 2.62
N PHE A 193 -5.89 1.51 1.59
CA PHE A 193 -7.08 2.02 0.91
C PHE A 193 -8.29 2.12 1.85
N SER A 194 -8.57 1.08 2.65
CA SER A 194 -9.74 1.03 3.52
C SER A 194 -9.63 2.03 4.68
N SER A 195 -8.43 2.25 5.21
CA SER A 195 -8.16 3.33 6.16
C SER A 195 -8.48 4.70 5.55
N LEU A 196 -8.12 4.95 4.28
CA LEU A 196 -8.45 6.20 3.61
C LEU A 196 -9.96 6.33 3.37
N ALA A 197 -10.59 5.28 2.86
CA ALA A 197 -12.04 5.25 2.60
C ALA A 197 -12.83 5.56 3.88
N ALA A 198 -12.45 4.95 5.01
CA ALA A 198 -13.10 5.19 6.30
C ALA A 198 -12.95 6.63 6.79
N ARG A 199 -11.83 7.32 6.51
CA ARG A 199 -11.66 8.76 6.81
C ARG A 199 -12.62 9.66 6.02
N PHE A 200 -13.10 9.18 4.89
CA PHE A 200 -14.15 9.83 4.08
C PHE A 200 -15.53 9.22 4.31
N GLN A 201 -15.71 8.41 5.36
CA GLN A 201 -16.98 7.76 5.72
C GLN A 201 -17.53 6.85 4.61
N ILE A 202 -16.64 6.31 3.78
CA ILE A 202 -17.00 5.36 2.73
C ILE A 202 -16.98 3.95 3.33
N ALA A 203 -18.10 3.26 3.24
CA ALA A 203 -18.20 1.86 3.62
C ALA A 203 -17.55 0.97 2.55
N VAL A 204 -16.61 0.12 2.97
CA VAL A 204 -15.93 -0.84 2.11
C VAL A 204 -15.97 -2.20 2.81
N GLY A 205 -16.36 -3.24 2.08
CA GLY A 205 -16.56 -4.58 2.65
C GLY A 205 -15.28 -5.24 3.15
N ALA A 206 -15.41 -6.41 3.78
CA ALA A 206 -14.24 -7.16 4.24
C ALA A 206 -13.37 -7.65 3.07
N HIS A 207 -12.04 -7.51 3.22
CA HIS A 207 -11.10 -7.80 2.13
C HIS A 207 -11.04 -9.28 1.71
N ASP A 208 -11.49 -10.23 2.53
CA ASP A 208 -11.49 -11.67 2.25
C ASP A 208 -12.68 -12.12 1.40
N GLN A 209 -13.71 -11.27 1.29
CA GLN A 209 -14.87 -11.53 0.46
C GLN A 209 -14.50 -11.31 -1.02
N MET A 210 -14.48 -12.40 -1.81
CA MET A 210 -14.27 -12.35 -3.27
C MET A 210 -15.36 -11.57 -3.99
N ARG A 211 -16.53 -11.51 -3.36
CA ARG A 211 -17.68 -10.67 -3.69
C ARG A 211 -18.11 -10.01 -2.40
N PHE A 212 -17.96 -8.70 -2.29
CA PHE A 212 -18.62 -7.97 -1.23
C PHE A 212 -19.62 -7.01 -1.83
N THR A 213 -20.67 -6.81 -1.05
CA THR A 213 -21.73 -5.87 -1.33
C THR A 213 -21.45 -4.65 -0.46
N THR A 214 -21.24 -3.48 -1.07
CA THR A 214 -21.20 -2.22 -0.33
C THR A 214 -22.57 -1.94 0.32
N ASP A 215 -22.65 -1.02 1.28
CA ASP A 215 -23.89 -0.71 2.00
C ASP A 215 -25.05 -0.26 1.08
N ASP A 216 -24.72 0.17 -0.15
CA ASP A 216 -25.66 0.54 -1.22
C ASP A 216 -26.12 -0.65 -2.10
N GLY A 217 -25.66 -1.87 -1.83
CA GLY A 217 -26.10 -3.08 -2.56
C GLY A 217 -25.25 -3.47 -3.78
N ILE A 218 -24.12 -2.80 -4.07
CA ILE A 218 -23.31 -3.08 -5.27
C ILE A 218 -22.31 -4.23 -5.02
N GLU A 219 -22.36 -5.29 -5.84
CA GLU A 219 -21.41 -6.40 -5.79
C GLU A 219 -20.06 -6.10 -6.50
N HIS A 220 -18.96 -6.27 -5.79
CA HIS A 220 -17.59 -6.12 -6.31
C HIS A 220 -16.83 -7.44 -6.32
N ASP A 221 -16.40 -7.91 -7.51
CA ASP A 221 -15.51 -9.06 -7.70
C ASP A 221 -14.04 -8.62 -7.59
N GLN A 222 -13.12 -9.47 -7.11
CA GLN A 222 -11.66 -9.22 -7.16
C GLN A 222 -11.14 -8.85 -8.57
N GLN A 223 -11.86 -9.24 -9.63
CA GLN A 223 -11.55 -8.84 -11.00
C GLN A 223 -12.07 -7.45 -11.40
N LYS A 224 -12.93 -6.84 -10.58
CA LYS A 224 -13.49 -5.50 -10.80
C LYS A 224 -12.90 -4.55 -9.77
N GLY A 225 -12.07 -3.62 -10.24
CA GLY A 225 -11.65 -2.49 -9.40
C GLY A 225 -12.85 -1.67 -8.94
N MET A 226 -12.68 -1.01 -7.79
CA MET A 226 -13.66 -0.09 -7.24
C MET A 226 -13.19 1.33 -7.45
N ILE A 227 -14.15 2.26 -7.47
CA ILE A 227 -13.90 3.69 -7.52
C ILE A 227 -14.96 4.42 -6.70
N PHE A 228 -14.54 5.36 -5.87
CA PHE A 228 -15.41 6.16 -5.02
C PHE A 228 -15.08 7.63 -5.17
N ASP A 229 -16.12 8.45 -5.16
CA ASP A 229 -15.99 9.90 -5.07
C ASP A 229 -15.63 10.32 -3.65
N ILE A 230 -14.67 11.24 -3.53
CA ILE A 230 -14.29 11.89 -2.28
C ILE A 230 -14.25 13.40 -2.52
N CYS A 231 -14.07 14.18 -1.45
CA CYS A 231 -13.91 15.65 -1.58
C CYS A 231 -15.06 16.30 -2.35
N HIS A 232 -16.30 15.93 -2.02
CA HIS A 232 -17.51 16.40 -2.71
C HIS A 232 -17.52 16.13 -4.22
N GLY A 233 -16.93 15.01 -4.65
CA GLY A 233 -16.86 14.59 -6.05
C GLY A 233 -15.75 15.24 -6.86
N GLN A 234 -14.92 16.09 -6.25
CA GLN A 234 -13.78 16.72 -6.93
C GLN A 234 -12.61 15.76 -7.13
N SER A 235 -12.52 14.71 -6.31
CA SER A 235 -11.44 13.73 -6.38
C SER A 235 -12.01 12.33 -6.26
N LYS A 236 -11.23 11.32 -6.69
CA LYS A 236 -11.64 9.92 -6.63
C LYS A 236 -10.57 9.08 -5.95
N ILE A 237 -10.98 8.03 -5.26
CA ILE A 237 -10.09 6.94 -4.83
C ILE A 237 -10.51 5.65 -5.53
N ALA A 238 -9.54 4.89 -6.01
CA ALA A 238 -9.79 3.63 -6.70
C ALA A 238 -8.94 2.52 -6.10
N PHE A 239 -9.47 1.31 -6.04
CA PHE A 239 -8.72 0.14 -5.58
C PHE A 239 -8.87 -1.02 -6.55
N PHE A 240 -7.77 -1.71 -6.82
CA PHE A 240 -7.76 -2.93 -7.61
C PHE A 240 -6.90 -3.99 -6.94
N ARG A 241 -7.56 -5.07 -6.49
CA ARG A 241 -6.86 -6.18 -5.85
C ARG A 241 -6.10 -6.97 -6.89
N ASN A 242 -4.79 -6.98 -6.79
CA ASN A 242 -3.96 -7.88 -7.57
C ASN A 242 -2.72 -8.32 -6.81
N ARG A 243 -2.79 -9.51 -6.20
CA ARG A 243 -1.65 -10.12 -5.50
C ARG A 243 -0.47 -10.51 -6.40
N TYR A 244 -0.73 -10.67 -7.70
CA TYR A 244 0.28 -11.04 -8.71
C TYR A 244 0.71 -9.85 -9.56
N MET A 245 0.22 -8.67 -9.19
CA MET A 245 0.50 -7.39 -9.83
C MET A 245 0.25 -7.38 -11.36
N MET A 246 -0.76 -8.11 -11.82
CA MET A 246 -1.17 -8.17 -13.24
C MET A 246 -2.18 -7.07 -13.59
N TYR A 247 -2.28 -6.73 -14.87
CA TYR A 247 -3.33 -5.82 -15.38
C TYR A 247 -3.23 -4.39 -14.83
N VAL A 248 -2.02 -3.93 -14.49
CA VAL A 248 -1.80 -2.53 -14.06
C VAL A 248 -2.20 -1.55 -15.18
N ASP A 249 -1.93 -1.90 -16.44
CA ASP A 249 -2.34 -1.16 -17.64
C ASP A 249 -3.87 -1.02 -17.73
N HIS A 250 -4.61 -2.11 -17.49
CA HIS A 250 -6.07 -2.08 -17.45
C HIS A 250 -6.58 -1.17 -16.33
N PHE A 251 -5.99 -1.25 -15.14
CA PHE A 251 -6.37 -0.41 -14.01
C PHE A 251 -6.14 1.08 -14.29
N LEU A 252 -4.96 1.41 -14.82
CA LEU A 252 -4.60 2.78 -15.22
C LEU A 252 -5.57 3.34 -16.26
N ALA A 253 -5.85 2.58 -17.32
CA ALA A 253 -6.71 3.04 -18.41
C ALA A 253 -8.18 3.14 -17.98
N LYS A 254 -8.69 2.14 -17.24
CA LYS A 254 -10.10 2.06 -16.88
C LYS A 254 -10.52 3.15 -15.89
N TYR A 255 -9.67 3.46 -14.93
CA TYR A 255 -10.03 4.37 -13.82
C TYR A 255 -9.36 5.74 -13.93
N SER A 256 -8.64 6.03 -15.02
CA SER A 256 -7.99 7.32 -15.26
C SER A 256 -7.12 7.78 -14.08
N ILE A 257 -6.21 6.91 -13.66
CA ILE A 257 -5.41 7.13 -12.46
C ILE A 257 -4.38 8.25 -12.66
N ASP A 258 -4.39 9.26 -11.77
CA ASP A 258 -3.40 10.34 -11.74
C ASP A 258 -2.30 10.08 -10.71
N VAL A 259 -2.63 9.41 -9.61
CA VAL A 259 -1.64 9.00 -8.60
C VAL A 259 -1.83 7.53 -8.32
N LEU A 260 -0.80 6.73 -8.55
CA LEU A 260 -0.87 5.29 -8.34
C LEU A 260 0.03 4.87 -7.16
N VAL A 261 -0.58 4.40 -6.08
CA VAL A 261 0.10 3.71 -4.98
C VAL A 261 0.12 2.22 -5.27
N ILE A 262 1.32 1.67 -5.41
CA ILE A 262 1.54 0.25 -5.71
C ILE A 262 2.24 -0.41 -4.53
N ASN A 263 1.78 -1.60 -4.19
CA ASN A 263 2.50 -2.47 -3.27
C ASN A 263 2.25 -3.95 -3.60
N GLY A 264 3.23 -4.80 -3.28
CA GLY A 264 3.07 -6.24 -3.29
C GLY A 264 4.09 -6.88 -2.36
N GLY A 265 3.71 -7.97 -1.70
CA GLY A 265 4.65 -8.79 -0.94
C GLY A 265 4.01 -9.63 0.16
N ALA A 266 2.74 -9.39 0.52
CA ALA A 266 2.02 -10.20 1.52
C ALA A 266 2.08 -11.70 1.22
N HIS A 267 2.19 -12.04 -0.07
CA HIS A 267 2.43 -13.39 -0.56
C HIS A 267 3.85 -13.48 -1.12
N TYR A 268 4.68 -14.33 -0.51
CA TYR A 268 6.01 -14.60 -1.01
C TYR A 268 5.99 -15.05 -2.48
N MET A 269 6.89 -14.45 -3.25
CA MET A 269 7.25 -14.87 -4.59
C MET A 269 8.75 -15.13 -4.60
N LYS A 270 9.20 -16.11 -5.39
CA LYS A 270 10.63 -16.25 -5.67
C LYS A 270 11.12 -14.97 -6.36
N ASP A 271 12.38 -14.60 -6.16
CA ASP A 271 12.91 -13.36 -6.76
C ASP A 271 12.75 -13.30 -8.27
N THR A 272 12.94 -14.44 -8.95
CA THR A 272 12.74 -14.55 -10.39
C THR A 272 11.29 -14.27 -10.75
N ASP A 273 10.34 -14.81 -10.00
CA ASP A 273 8.91 -14.61 -10.26
C ASP A 273 8.48 -13.17 -9.91
N LEU A 274 9.04 -12.59 -8.85
CA LEU A 274 8.81 -11.18 -8.46
C LEU A 274 9.33 -10.22 -9.54
N ILE A 275 10.56 -10.42 -10.02
CA ILE A 275 11.23 -9.49 -10.94
C ILE A 275 10.85 -9.73 -12.39
N ASP A 276 10.96 -10.97 -12.87
CA ASP A 276 10.74 -11.34 -14.27
C ASP A 276 9.29 -11.75 -14.56
N GLY A 277 8.50 -12.02 -13.51
CA GLY A 277 7.14 -12.53 -13.64
C GLY A 277 7.08 -14.05 -13.65
N PHE A 278 5.86 -14.58 -13.61
CA PHE A 278 5.64 -16.03 -13.66
C PHE A 278 6.00 -16.59 -15.04
N SER A 279 6.69 -17.72 -15.07
CA SER A 279 7.15 -18.36 -16.31
C SER A 279 6.03 -18.74 -17.28
N ASN A 280 4.81 -18.97 -16.78
CA ASN A 280 3.61 -19.23 -17.59
C ASN A 280 2.89 -17.96 -18.05
N ARG A 281 3.35 -16.77 -17.61
CA ARG A 281 2.81 -15.45 -17.95
C ARG A 281 3.94 -14.42 -18.15
N PRO A 282 4.95 -14.73 -18.99
CA PRO A 282 6.05 -13.82 -19.22
C PRO A 282 5.51 -12.52 -19.85
N ASN A 283 6.07 -11.38 -19.47
CA ASN A 283 5.69 -10.06 -19.99
C ASN A 283 4.25 -9.60 -19.68
N THR A 284 3.58 -10.19 -18.69
CA THR A 284 2.28 -9.69 -18.16
C THR A 284 2.26 -9.63 -16.63
N THR A 285 3.38 -9.98 -16.01
CA THR A 285 3.60 -10.08 -14.57
C THR A 285 5.03 -9.63 -14.27
N GLY A 286 5.33 -9.39 -12.98
CA GLY A 286 6.67 -9.05 -12.50
C GLY A 286 7.01 -7.57 -12.59
N ILE A 287 7.96 -7.13 -11.77
CA ILE A 287 8.34 -5.72 -11.64
C ILE A 287 8.85 -5.13 -12.97
N LYS A 288 9.63 -5.89 -13.75
CA LYS A 288 10.12 -5.44 -15.06
C LYS A 288 9.00 -5.04 -16.01
N TRP A 289 7.91 -5.80 -16.02
CA TRP A 289 6.75 -5.50 -16.84
C TRP A 289 6.00 -4.28 -16.30
N ILE A 290 5.76 -4.22 -14.98
CA ILE A 290 5.06 -3.11 -14.33
C ILE A 290 5.77 -1.78 -14.62
N VAL A 291 7.09 -1.73 -14.41
CA VAL A 291 7.88 -0.51 -14.65
C VAL A 291 7.76 -0.05 -16.11
N LYS A 292 7.73 -0.98 -17.08
CA LYS A 292 7.52 -0.65 -18.50
C LYS A 292 6.13 -0.08 -18.76
N GLU A 293 5.07 -0.69 -18.20
CA GLU A 293 3.70 -0.18 -18.40
C GLU A 293 3.49 1.18 -17.72
N LEU A 294 4.08 1.40 -16.54
CA LEU A 294 4.03 2.70 -15.85
C LEU A 294 4.73 3.78 -16.68
N ALA A 295 5.91 3.49 -17.22
CA ALA A 295 6.64 4.45 -18.05
C ALA A 295 5.89 4.75 -19.36
N LYS A 296 5.30 3.73 -19.99
CA LYS A 296 4.44 3.90 -21.17
C LYS A 296 3.23 4.77 -20.85
N HIS A 297 2.56 4.53 -19.73
CA HIS A 297 1.43 5.35 -19.30
C HIS A 297 1.85 6.80 -19.03
N HIS A 298 3.00 7.01 -18.36
CA HIS A 298 3.56 8.33 -18.12
C HIS A 298 3.82 9.09 -19.43
N GLN A 299 4.46 8.45 -20.42
CA GLN A 299 4.71 9.03 -21.75
C GLN A 299 3.41 9.37 -22.49
N GLN A 300 2.41 8.50 -22.43
CA GLN A 300 1.10 8.75 -23.04
C GLN A 300 0.43 10.01 -22.46
N ARG A 301 0.49 10.18 -21.13
CA ARG A 301 -0.05 11.37 -20.44
C ARG A 301 0.71 12.64 -20.81
N GLN A 302 2.03 12.58 -20.91
CA GLN A 302 2.84 13.70 -21.38
C GLN A 302 2.47 14.13 -22.81
N GLY A 303 2.33 13.16 -23.74
CA GLY A 303 1.97 13.42 -25.13
C GLY A 303 0.57 14.01 -25.32
N GLN A 304 -0.34 13.83 -24.35
CA GLN A 304 -1.69 14.40 -24.36
C GLN A 304 -1.75 15.84 -23.85
N GLY A 305 -0.60 16.48 -23.57
CA GLY A 305 -0.56 17.83 -22.98
C GLY A 305 -1.01 17.85 -21.52
N GLN A 306 -1.21 16.69 -20.89
CA GLN A 306 -1.55 16.55 -19.47
C GLN A 306 -0.28 16.59 -18.61
N GLY A 307 0.65 17.47 -19.00
CA GLY A 307 2.12 17.37 -18.95
C GLY A 307 2.79 16.98 -17.64
N ASP A 308 2.09 16.92 -16.51
CA ASP A 308 2.68 16.58 -15.21
C ASP A 308 1.78 15.69 -14.34
N SER A 309 0.68 15.13 -14.84
CA SER A 309 -0.36 14.62 -13.93
C SER A 309 -0.11 13.25 -13.28
N PHE A 310 0.74 12.38 -13.85
CA PHE A 310 0.89 11.00 -13.36
C PHE A 310 2.05 10.82 -12.37
N LEU A 311 1.73 10.49 -11.13
CA LEU A 311 2.67 10.16 -10.06
C LEU A 311 2.58 8.68 -9.70
N THR A 312 3.69 7.95 -9.81
CA THR A 312 3.80 6.59 -9.24
C THR A 312 4.38 6.65 -7.83
N ILE A 313 3.81 5.91 -6.90
CA ILE A 313 4.33 5.73 -5.54
C ILE A 313 4.50 4.23 -5.28
N TRP A 314 5.74 3.78 -5.09
CA TRP A 314 6.00 2.43 -4.59
C TRP A 314 6.00 2.45 -3.07
N ARG A 315 4.99 1.82 -2.45
CA ARG A 315 5.00 1.60 -1.00
C ARG A 315 5.77 0.32 -0.71
N THR A 316 6.81 0.41 0.12
CA THR A 316 7.56 -0.77 0.57
C THR A 316 6.71 -1.62 1.53
N THR A 317 6.89 -2.94 1.48
CA THR A 317 5.99 -3.88 2.17
C THR A 317 6.43 -4.08 3.61
N SER A 318 5.55 -3.79 4.57
CA SER A 318 5.82 -4.07 5.99
C SER A 318 5.71 -5.58 6.27
N PRO A 319 6.63 -6.16 7.04
CA PRO A 319 6.62 -7.58 7.38
C PRO A 319 5.58 -7.91 8.43
N GLY A 320 5.21 -9.19 8.52
CA GLY A 320 4.50 -9.68 9.69
C GLY A 320 5.45 -9.97 10.85
N HIS A 321 4.99 -9.75 12.07
CA HIS A 321 5.76 -9.98 13.31
C HIS A 321 5.32 -11.28 13.98
N HIS A 322 6.08 -12.37 13.83
CA HIS A 322 5.76 -13.61 14.56
C HIS A 322 5.52 -13.32 16.06
N GLN A 323 4.51 -13.92 16.67
CA GLN A 323 4.14 -13.66 18.08
C GLN A 323 3.88 -12.17 18.39
N CYS A 324 3.26 -11.45 17.47
CA CYS A 324 2.89 -10.04 17.63
C CYS A 324 2.17 -9.72 18.97
N TRP A 325 1.43 -10.68 19.53
CA TRP A 325 0.77 -10.54 20.84
C TRP A 325 1.70 -10.34 22.03
N ASN A 326 3.00 -10.57 21.89
CA ASN A 326 3.99 -10.26 22.93
C ASN A 326 4.32 -8.77 23.02
N PHE A 327 3.83 -7.95 22.08
CA PHE A 327 4.10 -6.52 22.02
C PHE A 327 2.85 -5.73 22.38
N THR A 328 2.99 -4.80 23.31
CA THR A 328 1.88 -3.92 23.76
C THR A 328 2.04 -2.47 23.31
N LYS A 329 3.19 -2.13 22.70
CA LYS A 329 3.54 -0.79 22.23
C LYS A 329 4.56 -0.87 21.09
N PRO A 330 4.77 0.21 20.31
CA PRO A 330 5.81 0.29 19.30
C PRO A 330 7.21 0.00 19.87
N VAL A 331 8.09 -0.50 18.99
CA VAL A 331 9.51 -0.70 19.29
C VAL A 331 10.32 0.23 18.40
N ASN A 332 10.70 1.40 18.92
CA ASN A 332 11.44 2.44 18.18
C ASN A 332 12.94 2.12 17.97
N ASN A 333 13.26 0.85 17.71
CA ASN A 333 14.61 0.40 17.37
C ASN A 333 14.54 -0.47 16.11
N LEU A 334 14.86 0.14 14.96
CA LEU A 334 14.79 -0.51 13.66
C LEU A 334 15.70 -1.74 13.59
N THR A 335 16.95 -1.62 14.04
CA THR A 335 17.91 -2.74 14.02
C THR A 335 17.39 -3.92 14.84
N GLN A 336 16.87 -3.67 16.04
CA GLN A 336 16.28 -4.71 16.89
C GLN A 336 15.10 -5.41 16.22
N MET A 337 14.21 -4.67 15.56
CA MET A 337 13.04 -5.27 14.90
C MET A 337 13.41 -6.00 13.60
N GLU A 338 14.39 -5.51 12.86
CA GLU A 338 14.96 -6.23 11.72
C GLU A 338 15.61 -7.55 12.17
N GLU A 339 16.43 -7.51 13.22
CA GLU A 339 16.97 -8.71 13.84
C GLU A 339 15.85 -9.67 14.26
N TYR A 340 14.82 -9.18 14.97
CA TYR A 340 13.68 -9.97 15.40
C TYR A 340 13.04 -10.78 14.24
N ILE A 341 12.87 -10.12 13.08
CA ILE A 341 12.23 -10.68 11.90
C ILE A 341 13.16 -11.58 11.07
N GLN A 342 14.44 -11.23 10.97
CA GLN A 342 15.42 -11.83 10.05
C GLN A 342 15.86 -13.24 10.47
N TYR A 343 15.68 -13.62 11.74
CA TYR A 343 16.23 -14.86 12.29
C TYR A 343 15.41 -16.12 11.95
N SER A 344 15.48 -16.56 10.70
CA SER A 344 15.24 -17.95 10.30
C SER A 344 13.77 -18.33 10.04
N LYS A 345 13.56 -19.05 8.94
CA LYS A 345 12.27 -19.59 8.49
C LYS A 345 11.59 -20.43 9.58
N GLU A 346 12.39 -21.00 10.46
CA GLU A 346 12.03 -21.84 11.59
C GLU A 346 11.17 -21.09 12.62
N ARG A 347 11.32 -19.76 12.75
CA ARG A 347 10.45 -18.92 13.60
C ARG A 347 9.06 -18.71 13.03
N TYR A 348 8.83 -19.04 11.76
CA TYR A 348 7.55 -18.86 11.09
C TYR A 348 6.93 -20.22 10.78
N PRO A 349 6.36 -20.92 11.77
CA PRO A 349 5.80 -22.25 11.55
C PRO A 349 4.57 -22.20 10.64
N GLY A 350 4.31 -23.33 9.98
CA GLY A 350 3.09 -23.54 9.20
C GLY A 350 2.94 -22.57 8.02
N LYS A 351 1.78 -21.92 7.93
CA LYS A 351 1.45 -21.03 6.80
C LYS A 351 2.30 -19.76 6.78
N MET A 352 2.75 -19.25 7.94
CA MET A 352 3.61 -18.07 8.00
C MET A 352 4.93 -18.31 7.24
N GLY A 353 5.49 -19.52 7.38
CA GLY A 353 6.69 -19.99 6.68
C GLY A 353 6.54 -20.10 5.16
N GLN A 354 5.32 -20.00 4.63
CA GLN A 354 5.07 -20.01 3.18
C GLN A 354 5.07 -18.60 2.58
N TYR A 355 4.90 -17.57 3.41
CA TYR A 355 4.76 -16.18 2.98
C TYR A 355 6.04 -15.36 3.11
N GLY A 356 7.14 -15.94 3.59
CA GLY A 356 8.48 -15.34 3.48
C GLY A 356 8.62 -13.97 4.13
N TRP A 357 7.88 -13.70 5.22
CA TRP A 357 7.84 -12.37 5.87
C TRP A 357 9.22 -11.87 6.30
N TRP A 358 10.15 -12.79 6.64
CA TRP A 358 11.53 -12.47 6.98
C TRP A 358 12.36 -11.89 5.82
N ASP A 359 11.88 -12.00 4.59
CA ASP A 359 12.62 -11.64 3.38
C ASP A 359 12.09 -10.35 2.71
N PHE A 360 11.10 -9.69 3.30
CA PHE A 360 10.46 -8.51 2.71
C PHE A 360 11.43 -7.33 2.52
N LYS A 361 12.42 -7.18 3.41
CA LYS A 361 13.50 -6.18 3.25
C LYS A 361 14.24 -6.38 1.94
N ARG A 362 14.64 -7.62 1.66
CA ARG A 362 15.38 -7.99 0.46
C ARG A 362 14.52 -7.88 -0.79
N GLN A 363 13.28 -8.38 -0.76
CA GLN A 363 12.34 -8.23 -1.88
C GLN A 363 12.05 -6.76 -2.20
N THR A 364 11.88 -5.92 -1.17
CA THR A 364 11.75 -4.47 -1.33
C THR A 364 12.97 -3.89 -2.05
N GLN A 365 14.19 -4.27 -1.64
CA GLN A 365 15.41 -3.80 -2.30
C GLN A 365 15.48 -4.22 -3.76
N LEU A 366 15.12 -5.47 -4.09
CA LEU A 366 15.08 -5.95 -5.47
C LEU A 366 14.12 -5.14 -6.34
N VAL A 367 12.93 -4.83 -5.83
CA VAL A 367 11.96 -3.99 -6.56
C VAL A 367 12.52 -2.59 -6.80
N LEU A 368 13.03 -1.94 -5.75
CA LEU A 368 13.58 -0.59 -5.85
C LEU A 368 14.78 -0.52 -6.81
N GLN A 369 15.64 -1.54 -6.81
CA GLN A 369 16.74 -1.66 -7.75
C GLN A 369 16.22 -1.75 -9.20
N GLU A 370 15.14 -2.47 -9.46
CA GLU A 370 14.58 -2.56 -10.82
C GLU A 370 14.02 -1.22 -11.31
N PHE A 371 13.33 -0.46 -10.44
CA PHE A 371 12.89 0.90 -10.77
C PHE A 371 14.08 1.82 -11.09
N GLN A 372 15.17 1.74 -10.30
CA GLN A 372 16.39 2.51 -10.52
C GLN A 372 17.10 2.09 -11.82
N ASN A 373 17.24 0.78 -12.05
CA ASN A 373 17.85 0.21 -13.25
C ASN A 373 17.14 0.70 -14.51
N TYR A 374 15.80 0.71 -14.51
CA TYR A 374 15.04 1.25 -15.62
C TYR A 374 15.41 2.72 -15.90
N ASN A 375 15.40 3.58 -14.88
CA ASN A 375 15.73 5.00 -15.03
C ASN A 375 17.19 5.24 -15.48
N ASN A 376 18.13 4.43 -14.99
CA ASN A 376 19.53 4.48 -15.41
C ASN A 376 19.69 4.09 -16.88
N ASN A 377 18.99 3.03 -17.32
CA ASN A 377 19.02 2.57 -18.71
C ASN A 377 18.40 3.60 -19.67
N GLN A 378 17.28 4.24 -19.31
CA GLN A 378 16.70 5.32 -20.13
C GLN A 378 17.68 6.49 -20.30
N GLN A 379 18.41 6.85 -19.23
CA GLN A 379 19.42 7.91 -19.28
C GLN A 379 20.61 7.55 -20.18
N GLN A 380 21.09 6.29 -20.13
CA GLN A 380 22.19 5.83 -20.98
C GLN A 380 21.82 5.78 -22.46
N ASP A 381 20.60 5.32 -22.76
CA ASP A 381 20.09 5.19 -24.14
C ASP A 381 19.70 6.53 -24.78
N LYS A 382 19.80 7.65 -24.04
CA LYS A 382 19.28 8.97 -24.44
C LYS A 382 17.81 8.90 -24.89
N LYS A 383 17.01 8.07 -24.22
CA LYS A 383 15.56 7.97 -24.46
C LYS A 383 14.82 9.01 -23.63
N ASP A 384 13.66 9.41 -24.13
CA ASP A 384 13.08 10.72 -23.80
C ASP A 384 12.44 10.85 -22.40
N ALA A 385 12.05 9.76 -21.71
CA ALA A 385 11.39 9.90 -20.41
C ALA A 385 11.81 8.86 -19.37
N LYS A 386 12.33 9.35 -18.23
CA LYS A 386 12.47 8.59 -16.99
C LYS A 386 11.10 8.35 -16.36
N LEU A 387 10.94 7.25 -15.64
CA LEU A 387 9.77 7.04 -14.79
C LEU A 387 9.84 7.97 -13.58
N ASN A 388 8.85 8.87 -13.44
CA ASN A 388 8.67 9.64 -12.21
C ASN A 388 8.00 8.75 -11.15
N PHE A 389 8.77 8.33 -10.15
CA PHE A 389 8.25 7.58 -9.01
C PHE A 389 8.77 8.14 -7.68
N GLN A 390 7.98 7.96 -6.63
CA GLN A 390 8.35 8.20 -5.24
C GLN A 390 8.33 6.88 -4.47
N ILE A 391 9.09 6.84 -3.38
CA ILE A 391 9.09 5.70 -2.45
C ILE A 391 8.26 6.12 -1.24
N MET A 392 7.38 5.24 -0.78
CA MET A 392 6.77 5.36 0.53
C MET A 392 7.39 4.27 1.41
N HIS A 393 8.18 4.67 2.41
CA HIS A 393 8.97 3.79 3.27
C HIS A 393 8.10 3.03 4.31
N GLY A 394 7.06 2.33 3.83
CA GLY A 394 6.13 1.58 4.69
C GLY A 394 6.79 0.47 5.50
N TYR A 395 7.81 -0.21 4.94
CA TYR A 395 8.64 -1.19 5.66
C TYR A 395 9.30 -0.54 6.88
N ASP A 396 10.09 0.52 6.69
CA ASP A 396 10.90 1.13 7.75
C ASP A 396 10.03 1.73 8.88
N VAL A 397 8.81 2.18 8.54
CA VAL A 397 7.87 2.78 9.49
C VAL A 397 7.09 1.71 10.27
N ASN A 398 6.51 0.71 9.59
CA ASN A 398 5.60 -0.24 10.23
C ASN A 398 6.27 -1.52 10.77
N ILE A 399 7.54 -1.79 10.43
CA ILE A 399 8.33 -2.80 11.15
C ILE A 399 8.48 -2.46 12.65
N LEU A 400 8.26 -1.20 13.04
CA LEU A 400 8.32 -0.75 14.42
C LEU A 400 6.97 -0.90 15.15
N ARG A 401 5.96 -1.47 14.49
CA ARG A 401 4.57 -1.58 14.98
C ARG A 401 4.06 -3.02 15.16
N PRO A 402 4.81 -3.90 15.86
CA PRO A 402 4.31 -5.24 16.15
C PRO A 402 3.05 -5.23 17.04
N ASP A 403 2.83 -4.15 17.80
CA ASP A 403 1.69 -3.95 18.70
C ASP A 403 0.34 -3.79 17.99
N GLY A 404 0.34 -3.30 16.76
CA GLY A 404 -0.90 -2.95 16.06
C GLY A 404 -1.43 -4.01 15.11
N HIS A 405 -0.94 -5.25 15.22
CA HIS A 405 -1.45 -6.38 14.46
C HIS A 405 -2.76 -6.92 15.02
N VAL A 406 -3.55 -7.57 14.16
CA VAL A 406 -4.80 -8.23 14.55
C VAL A 406 -4.58 -9.24 15.66
N GLY A 407 -3.52 -10.05 15.56
CA GLY A 407 -3.15 -11.06 16.56
C GLY A 407 -2.84 -10.50 17.95
N THR A 408 -2.50 -9.22 18.06
CA THR A 408 -2.24 -8.57 19.34
C THR A 408 -3.53 -8.26 20.09
N ILE A 409 -4.55 -7.76 19.39
CA ILE A 409 -5.81 -7.32 19.99
C ILE A 409 -6.80 -8.48 20.09
N VAL A 410 -6.94 -9.24 19.00
CA VAL A 410 -7.83 -10.39 18.94
C VAL A 410 -7.05 -11.61 19.40
N ASN A 411 -6.96 -11.79 20.71
CA ASN A 411 -6.32 -12.95 21.33
C ASN A 411 -6.85 -14.25 20.68
N ARG A 412 -5.94 -15.07 20.14
CA ARG A 412 -6.14 -16.28 19.29
C ARG A 412 -6.16 -16.08 17.78
N SER A 413 -6.15 -14.85 17.27
CA SER A 413 -5.82 -14.63 15.86
C SER A 413 -4.32 -14.86 15.66
N GLN A 414 -3.95 -15.81 14.80
CA GLN A 414 -2.56 -16.00 14.37
C GLN A 414 -2.15 -14.97 13.29
N ASP A 415 -2.99 -13.97 13.03
CA ASP A 415 -2.74 -12.94 12.03
C ASP A 415 -1.84 -11.85 12.59
N CYS A 416 -0.54 -12.05 12.40
CA CYS A 416 0.48 -11.07 12.71
C CYS A 416 1.05 -10.39 11.46
N LEU A 417 0.29 -10.35 10.35
CA LEU A 417 0.66 -9.62 9.14
C LEU A 417 -0.22 -8.39 8.95
N HIS A 418 -1.52 -8.57 9.13
CA HIS A 418 -2.50 -7.53 8.94
C HIS A 418 -2.56 -6.60 10.14
N SER A 419 -2.85 -5.32 9.88
CA SER A 419 -3.00 -4.30 10.91
C SER A 419 -4.44 -4.21 11.40
N CYS A 420 -4.63 -3.80 12.64
CA CYS A 420 -5.90 -3.29 13.13
C CYS A 420 -6.27 -1.95 12.46
N ASP A 421 -7.56 -1.65 12.44
CA ASP A 421 -8.14 -0.41 11.93
C ASP A 421 -9.18 0.16 12.92
N PRO A 422 -9.04 1.41 13.38
CA PRO A 422 -7.86 2.29 13.23
C PRO A 422 -6.57 1.67 13.80
N GLY A 423 -5.41 2.03 13.26
CA GLY A 423 -4.13 1.40 13.64
C GLY A 423 -2.94 1.72 12.74
N PRO A 424 -1.88 0.89 12.73
CA PRO A 424 -0.62 1.21 12.04
C PRO A 424 -0.74 1.53 10.56
N ALA A 425 -1.74 1.01 9.86
CA ALA A 425 -1.93 1.30 8.43
C ALA A 425 -2.29 2.78 8.17
N ASP A 426 -2.77 3.51 9.18
CA ASP A 426 -3.22 4.89 9.06
C ASP A 426 -2.09 5.86 8.70
N VAL A 427 -0.85 5.54 9.11
CA VAL A 427 0.33 6.35 8.78
C VAL A 427 0.60 6.41 7.28
N TYR A 428 0.22 5.38 6.53
CA TYR A 428 0.43 5.36 5.09
C TYR A 428 -0.35 6.49 4.41
N ASN A 429 -1.52 6.85 4.92
CA ASN A 429 -2.31 7.98 4.41
C ASN A 429 -1.69 9.33 4.76
N ILE A 430 -1.03 9.44 5.93
CA ILE A 430 -0.25 10.62 6.30
C ILE A 430 0.97 10.78 5.39
N LEU A 431 1.70 9.68 5.14
CA LEU A 431 2.82 9.68 4.21
C LEU A 431 2.38 9.98 2.78
N LEU A 432 1.24 9.44 2.34
CA LEU A 432 0.65 9.73 1.03
C LEU A 432 0.35 11.22 0.88
N LEU A 433 -0.36 11.80 1.84
CA LEU A 433 -0.66 13.23 1.87
C LEU A 433 0.61 14.07 1.76
N HIS A 434 1.64 13.71 2.53
CA HIS A 434 2.92 14.40 2.50
C HIS A 434 3.62 14.29 1.13
N LEU A 435 3.63 13.10 0.51
CA LEU A 435 4.18 12.89 -0.83
C LEU A 435 3.42 13.69 -1.91
N LEU A 436 2.11 13.83 -1.78
CA LEU A 436 1.30 14.68 -2.67
C LEU A 436 1.65 16.17 -2.51
N ARG A 437 1.85 16.65 -1.27
CA ARG A 437 2.28 18.02 -1.00
C ARG A 437 3.67 18.30 -1.57
N LEU A 438 4.62 17.37 -1.39
CA LEU A 438 5.96 17.46 -2.00
C LEU A 438 5.90 17.57 -3.51
N GLU A 439 5.06 16.76 -4.15
CA GLU A 439 4.91 16.76 -5.60
C GLU A 439 4.29 18.08 -6.09
N GLN A 440 3.30 18.62 -5.37
CA GLN A 440 2.72 19.93 -5.67
C GLN A 440 3.75 21.06 -5.52
N ASP A 441 4.56 21.07 -4.45
CA ASP A 441 5.61 22.08 -4.21
C ASP A 441 6.67 22.09 -5.32
N LYS A 442 7.11 20.90 -5.76
CA LYS A 442 8.05 20.76 -6.89
C LYS A 442 7.50 21.40 -8.17
N ARG A 443 6.21 21.21 -8.46
CA ARG A 443 5.55 21.78 -9.64
C ARG A 443 5.38 23.29 -9.53
N GLY A 444 4.98 23.78 -8.35
CA GLY A 444 4.88 25.22 -8.10
C GLY A 444 6.21 25.93 -8.39
N LYS A 445 7.31 25.38 -7.88
CA LYS A 445 8.66 25.92 -8.13
C LYS A 445 9.08 25.85 -9.61
N ALA A 446 8.77 24.76 -10.31
CA ALA A 446 9.08 24.62 -11.73
C ALA A 446 8.31 25.66 -12.59
N SER A 447 7.04 25.91 -12.27
CA SER A 447 6.22 26.90 -13.00
C SER A 447 6.72 28.34 -12.83
N ILE A 448 7.19 28.70 -11.62
CA ILE A 448 7.77 30.01 -11.35
C ILE A 448 9.12 30.15 -12.09
N GLY A 449 9.98 29.14 -12.05
CA GLY A 449 11.28 29.16 -12.73
C GLY A 449 11.18 29.31 -14.25
N ALA A 450 10.19 28.68 -14.88
CA ALA A 450 9.93 28.82 -16.32
C ALA A 450 9.40 30.21 -16.72
N SER A 451 8.70 30.91 -15.81
CA SER A 451 8.18 32.25 -16.07
C SER A 451 9.25 33.35 -16.02
N TYR A 452 10.35 33.14 -15.28
CA TYR A 452 11.40 34.15 -15.11
C TYR A 452 12.48 34.14 -16.21
N THR A 453 12.64 33.04 -16.94
CA THR A 453 13.64 32.94 -18.02
C THR A 453 13.16 33.51 -19.36
N GLY A 454 11.90 33.98 -19.44
CA GLY A 454 11.32 34.55 -20.67
C GLY A 454 11.26 36.08 -20.74
N ALA A 455 11.82 36.81 -19.76
CA ALA A 455 11.63 38.26 -19.62
C ALA A 455 12.87 39.13 -19.88
N THR A 456 13.92 38.62 -20.53
CA THR A 456 15.10 39.43 -20.86
C THR A 456 15.49 39.27 -22.33
N TYR A 457 15.66 40.44 -22.97
CA TYR A 457 16.06 40.73 -24.36
C TYR A 457 14.93 40.80 -25.40
N PHE A 458 14.23 41.95 -25.38
CA PHE A 458 13.96 42.73 -26.59
C PHE A 458 14.46 44.15 -26.41
#